data_AF-A0AAN4RL66-F1
#
_entry.id   AF-A0AAN4RL66-F1
#
_cell.length_a   1.000
_cell.length_b   1.000
_cell.length_c   1.000
_cell.angle_alpha   90.00
_cell.angle_beta   90.00
_cell.angle_gamma   90.00
#
_symmetry.space_group_name_H-M   'P 1'
#
loop_
_entity.id
_entity.type
_entity.pdbx_description
1 polymer ?
#
loop_
_entity_poly.entity_id
_entity_poly.type
_entity_poly.pdbx_seq_one_letter_code
_entity_poly.pdbx_strand_id
1 'polypeptide(L)'
;MSQQTEIEFKTLLTNDDYNRIVHYYQLQSENFHTQKNCYFDTPDQKLAANHCGLRIRQLASYGELTLKTPEEVGLLETTDQLSAEQTQKFIDQQKILPTGNVANKLRDYNIAAEDLTLFAELTTKRAEFPINEGLLALDESWYSDQHDYELELEVENSKKGKQDFQNLLAKFNLSYKPAENKIVRAAQAQK
;
A
#
# COMPACT_ATOMS: atom_id res chain seq x y z
N MET A 1 8.28 -16.23 -2.09
CA MET A 1 8.70 -16.06 -0.69
C MET A 1 7.57 -15.34 0.04
N SER A 2 7.34 -15.59 1.32
CA SER A 2 6.25 -14.94 2.06
C SER A 2 6.67 -13.62 2.72
N GLN A 3 7.95 -13.23 2.66
CA GLN A 3 8.46 -12.01 3.25
C GLN A 3 9.38 -11.23 2.32
N GLN A 4 9.29 -9.90 2.37
CA GLN A 4 10.11 -8.96 1.61
C GLN A 4 10.27 -7.66 2.40
N THR A 5 11.50 -7.12 2.45
CA THR A 5 11.73 -5.77 2.98
C THR A 5 11.45 -4.75 1.89
N GLU A 6 10.53 -3.83 2.16
CA GLU A 6 10.13 -2.73 1.27
C GLU A 6 10.81 -1.44 1.74
N ILE A 7 11.50 -0.76 0.82
CA ILE A 7 12.02 0.60 1.04
C ILE A 7 11.39 1.50 -0.02
N GLU A 8 10.52 2.41 0.42
CA GLU A 8 9.73 3.26 -0.46
C GLU A 8 9.94 4.74 -0.13
N PHE A 9 9.97 5.56 -1.18
CA PHE A 9 9.81 7.02 -1.07
C PHE A 9 8.55 7.46 -1.79
N LYS A 10 7.81 8.40 -1.21
CA LYS A 10 6.54 8.86 -1.78
C LYS A 10 6.25 10.34 -1.59
N THR A 11 5.45 10.87 -2.50
CA THR A 11 4.94 12.25 -2.46
C THR A 11 3.51 12.30 -3.00
N LEU A 12 2.69 13.17 -2.42
CA LEU A 12 1.41 13.52 -3.02
C LEU A 12 1.62 14.35 -4.29
N LEU A 13 0.74 14.15 -5.25
CA LEU A 13 0.71 14.87 -6.51
C LEU A 13 -0.56 15.72 -6.63
N THR A 14 -0.48 16.77 -7.46
CA THR A 14 -1.69 17.39 -8.01
C THR A 14 -2.18 16.55 -9.20
N ASN A 15 -3.44 16.75 -9.62
CA ASN A 15 -3.98 16.13 -10.84
C ASN A 15 -3.13 16.48 -12.08
N ASP A 16 -2.68 17.74 -12.19
CA ASP A 16 -1.81 18.19 -13.29
C ASP A 16 -0.45 17.50 -13.29
N ASP A 17 0.17 17.34 -12.12
CA ASP A 17 1.45 16.62 -11.97
C ASP A 17 1.29 15.15 -12.34
N TYR A 18 0.22 14.50 -11.87
CA TYR A 18 -0.12 13.13 -12.20
C TYR A 18 -0.25 12.96 -13.73
N ASN A 19 -1.07 13.77 -14.39
CA ASN A 19 -1.28 13.68 -15.84
C ASN A 19 0.00 13.95 -16.65
N ARG A 20 0.85 14.85 -16.17
CA ARG A 20 2.14 15.13 -16.82
C ARG A 20 3.08 13.93 -16.76
N ILE A 21 3.10 13.22 -15.65
CA ILE A 21 3.89 11.99 -15.50
C ILE A 21 3.31 10.86 -16.37
N VAL A 22 1.98 10.68 -16.36
CA VAL A 22 1.26 9.76 -17.27
C VAL A 22 1.68 10.01 -18.72
N HIS A 23 1.64 11.26 -19.16
CA HIS A 23 2.01 11.64 -20.52
C HIS A 23 3.49 11.40 -20.82
N TYR A 24 4.39 11.77 -19.89
CA TYR A 24 5.83 11.59 -20.07
C TYR A 24 6.23 10.13 -20.27
N TYR A 25 5.68 9.22 -19.47
CA TYR A 25 5.91 7.79 -19.59
C TYR A 25 5.00 7.10 -20.62
N GLN A 26 4.15 7.86 -21.31
CA GLN A 26 3.22 7.38 -22.33
C GLN A 26 2.31 6.25 -21.83
N LEU A 27 1.91 6.32 -20.55
CA LEU A 27 1.09 5.28 -19.93
C LEU A 27 -0.31 5.27 -20.55
N GLN A 28 -0.75 4.10 -20.98
CA GLN A 28 -2.06 3.82 -21.55
C GLN A 28 -2.94 3.09 -20.54
N SER A 29 -4.22 2.92 -20.86
CA SER A 29 -5.19 2.22 -20.00
C SER A 29 -4.73 0.84 -19.55
N GLU A 30 -4.01 0.11 -20.41
CA GLU A 30 -3.54 -1.25 -20.15
C GLU A 30 -2.39 -1.30 -19.14
N ASN A 31 -1.72 -0.16 -18.90
CA ASN A 31 -0.70 -0.05 -17.86
C ASN A 31 -1.30 0.11 -16.47
N PHE A 32 -2.60 0.41 -16.37
CA PHE A 32 -3.28 0.58 -15.10
C PHE A 32 -4.08 -0.66 -14.73
N HIS A 33 -4.00 -1.02 -13.45
CA HIS A 33 -4.91 -1.99 -12.83
C HIS A 33 -5.61 -1.33 -11.64
N THR A 34 -6.77 -1.87 -11.28
CA THR A 34 -7.51 -1.44 -10.09
C THR A 34 -7.30 -2.46 -8.98
N GLN A 35 -7.07 -1.96 -7.78
CA GLN A 35 -6.94 -2.75 -6.56
C GLN A 35 -7.80 -2.14 -5.46
N LYS A 36 -8.44 -2.98 -4.64
CA LYS A 36 -9.17 -2.56 -3.43
C LYS A 36 -8.41 -3.03 -2.21
N ASN A 37 -8.05 -2.11 -1.32
CA ASN A 37 -7.41 -2.40 -0.04
C ASN A 37 -8.47 -2.34 1.06
N CYS A 38 -8.59 -3.41 1.84
CA CYS A 38 -9.45 -3.52 3.01
C CYS A 38 -8.53 -3.61 4.24
N TYR A 39 -8.57 -2.63 5.14
CA TYR A 39 -7.63 -2.48 6.25
C TYR A 39 -8.20 -2.97 7.58
N PHE A 40 -7.38 -3.69 8.33
CA PHE A 40 -7.80 -4.38 9.55
C PHE A 40 -6.92 -3.97 10.75
N ASP A 41 -7.54 -3.81 11.91
CA ASP A 41 -6.87 -3.63 13.20
C ASP A 41 -7.78 -4.18 14.31
N THR A 42 -7.25 -4.30 15.52
CA THR A 42 -8.07 -4.58 16.70
C THR A 42 -8.86 -3.33 17.09
N PRO A 43 -10.01 -3.46 17.79
CA PRO A 43 -10.79 -2.31 18.23
C PRO A 43 -10.01 -1.28 19.07
N ASP A 44 -8.99 -1.75 19.80
CA ASP A 44 -8.06 -0.94 20.60
C ASP A 44 -6.79 -0.51 19.83
N GLN A 45 -6.75 -0.70 18.50
CA GLN A 45 -5.72 -0.20 17.57
C GLN A 45 -4.30 -0.70 17.89
N LYS A 46 -4.16 -1.98 18.24
CA LYS A 46 -2.85 -2.56 18.61
C LYS A 46 -1.86 -2.54 17.45
N LEU A 47 -2.28 -2.78 16.20
CA LEU A 47 -1.36 -2.74 15.07
C LEU A 47 -0.86 -1.32 14.83
N ALA A 48 -1.76 -0.34 14.81
CA ALA A 48 -1.36 1.07 14.68
C ALA A 48 -0.42 1.52 15.82
N ALA A 49 -0.68 1.11 17.07
CA ALA A 49 0.18 1.39 18.21
C ALA A 49 1.59 0.78 18.08
N ASN A 50 1.72 -0.31 17.32
CA ASN A 50 3.01 -0.95 16.98
C ASN A 50 3.54 -0.52 15.60
N HIS A 51 2.99 0.55 15.01
CA HIS A 51 3.36 1.03 13.67
C HIS A 51 3.25 -0.03 12.56
N CYS A 52 2.34 -0.99 12.74
CA CYS A 52 2.06 -2.05 11.77
C CYS A 52 0.86 -1.66 10.89
N GLY A 53 0.81 -2.22 9.69
CA GLY A 53 -0.33 -2.08 8.79
C GLY A 53 -0.78 -3.43 8.26
N LEU A 54 -2.06 -3.75 8.34
CA LEU A 54 -2.62 -5.00 7.85
C LEU A 54 -3.72 -4.73 6.83
N ARG A 55 -3.68 -5.45 5.71
CA ARG A 55 -4.72 -5.38 4.68
C ARG A 55 -5.00 -6.71 4.01
N ILE A 56 -6.23 -6.83 3.50
CA ILE A 56 -6.52 -7.67 2.33
C ILE A 56 -6.54 -6.74 1.10
N ARG A 57 -5.67 -7.00 0.13
CA ARG A 57 -5.71 -6.36 -1.19
C ARG A 57 -6.43 -7.29 -2.16
N GLN A 58 -7.54 -6.84 -2.72
CA GLN A 58 -8.25 -7.50 -3.81
C GLN A 58 -7.73 -6.96 -5.15
N LEU A 59 -7.27 -7.87 -6.00
CA LEU A 59 -6.86 -7.63 -7.39
C LEU A 59 -7.88 -8.30 -8.34
N ALA A 60 -7.65 -8.20 -9.64
CA ALA A 60 -8.61 -8.67 -10.65
C ALA A 60 -8.93 -10.17 -10.57
N SER A 61 -7.95 -11.02 -10.23
CA SER A 61 -8.09 -12.48 -10.27
C SER A 61 -7.69 -13.20 -8.98
N TYR A 62 -7.13 -12.48 -8.01
CA TYR A 62 -6.67 -13.01 -6.73
C TYR A 62 -6.64 -11.90 -5.68
N GLY A 63 -6.24 -12.23 -4.46
CA GLY A 63 -5.95 -11.24 -3.44
C GLY A 63 -4.73 -11.59 -2.62
N GLU A 64 -4.35 -10.66 -1.77
CA GLU A 64 -3.17 -10.76 -0.91
C GLU A 64 -3.57 -10.32 0.50
N LEU A 65 -3.30 -11.15 1.50
CA LEU A 65 -3.32 -10.74 2.90
C LEU A 65 -1.89 -10.33 3.26
N THR A 66 -1.67 -9.07 3.59
CA THR A 66 -0.32 -8.52 3.85
C THR A 66 -0.29 -7.79 5.19
N LEU A 67 0.67 -8.18 6.03
CA LEU A 67 1.06 -7.47 7.25
C LEU A 67 2.40 -6.77 7.01
N LYS A 68 2.43 -5.44 7.09
CA LYS A 68 3.65 -4.63 7.13
C LYS A 68 4.04 -4.39 8.58
N THR A 69 5.29 -4.67 8.92
CA THR A 69 5.87 -4.47 10.26
C THR A 69 7.14 -3.61 10.16
N PRO A 70 7.47 -2.81 11.18
CA PRO A 70 8.65 -1.95 11.16
C PRO A 70 9.96 -2.74 11.19
N GLU A 71 10.96 -2.31 10.40
CA GLU A 71 12.35 -2.78 10.45
C GLU A 71 13.33 -1.61 10.65
N GLU A 72 14.63 -1.90 10.86
CA GLU A 72 15.68 -0.88 10.96
C GLU A 72 15.74 -0.01 9.69
N VAL A 73 15.52 -0.61 8.52
CA VAL A 73 15.45 0.07 7.24
C VAL A 73 14.24 -0.44 6.47
N GLY A 74 13.26 0.43 6.24
CA GLY A 74 12.04 0.07 5.49
C GLY A 74 10.99 -0.63 6.35
N LEU A 75 10.16 -1.45 5.71
CA LEU A 75 9.11 -2.26 6.33
C LEU A 75 9.26 -3.71 5.88
N LEU A 76 9.14 -4.65 6.82
CA LEU A 76 8.99 -6.06 6.47
C LEU A 76 7.54 -6.33 6.12
N GLU A 77 7.29 -6.67 4.87
CA GLU A 77 6.01 -7.23 4.43
C GLU A 77 6.00 -8.73 4.65
N THR A 78 4.95 -9.25 5.30
CA THR A 78 4.61 -10.67 5.32
C THR A 78 3.31 -10.86 4.57
N THR A 79 3.30 -11.68 3.51
CA THR A 79 2.18 -11.82 2.58
C THR A 79 1.76 -13.28 2.41
N ASP A 80 0.46 -13.53 2.51
CA ASP A 80 -0.20 -14.77 2.08
C ASP A 80 -1.06 -14.47 0.84
N GLN A 81 -0.88 -15.26 -0.22
CA GLN A 81 -1.74 -15.18 -1.41
C GLN A 81 -3.09 -15.85 -1.12
N LEU A 82 -4.16 -15.19 -1.54
CA LEU A 82 -5.53 -15.66 -1.45
C LEU A 82 -6.10 -15.91 -2.85
N SER A 83 -6.89 -16.98 -3.00
CA SER A 83 -7.70 -17.13 -4.21
C SER A 83 -8.77 -16.04 -4.29
N ALA A 84 -9.35 -15.81 -5.47
CA ALA A 84 -10.48 -14.87 -5.62
C ALA A 84 -11.64 -15.23 -4.67
N GLU A 85 -11.95 -16.52 -4.53
CA GLU A 85 -13.00 -17.02 -3.63
C GLU A 85 -12.68 -16.71 -2.16
N GLN A 86 -11.44 -16.99 -1.71
CA GLN A 86 -11.01 -16.67 -0.35
C GLN A 86 -11.04 -15.16 -0.09
N THR A 87 -10.56 -14.37 -1.04
CA THR A 87 -10.53 -12.91 -0.96
C THR A 87 -11.94 -12.36 -0.76
N GLN A 88 -12.88 -12.75 -1.62
CA GLN A 88 -14.28 -12.32 -1.51
C GLN A 88 -14.89 -12.77 -0.18
N LYS A 89 -14.71 -14.05 0.19
CA LYS A 89 -15.22 -14.60 1.45
C LYS A 89 -14.76 -13.80 2.66
N PHE A 90 -13.46 -13.49 2.75
CA PHE A 90 -12.90 -12.80 3.92
C PHE A 90 -13.31 -11.33 3.99
N ILE A 91 -13.38 -10.64 2.84
CA ILE A 91 -13.90 -9.27 2.76
C ILE A 91 -15.37 -9.24 3.19
N ASP A 92 -16.22 -10.12 2.65
CA ASP A 92 -17.65 -10.19 2.99
C ASP A 92 -17.89 -10.49 4.47
N GLN A 93 -17.05 -11.34 5.05
CA GLN A 93 -17.08 -11.68 6.47
C GLN A 93 -16.44 -10.61 7.37
N GLN A 94 -15.77 -9.61 6.78
CA GLN A 94 -14.93 -8.63 7.49
C GLN A 94 -13.93 -9.30 8.45
N LYS A 95 -13.34 -10.40 7.98
CA LYS A 95 -12.34 -11.20 8.70
C LYS A 95 -11.12 -11.41 7.83
N ILE A 96 -10.05 -11.93 8.43
CA ILE A 96 -8.84 -12.33 7.71
C ILE A 96 -8.67 -13.85 7.75
N LEU A 97 -7.75 -14.38 6.94
CA LEU A 97 -7.33 -15.78 7.01
C LEU A 97 -6.71 -16.06 8.39
N PRO A 98 -7.24 -17.02 9.18
CA PRO A 98 -6.76 -17.27 10.55
C PRO A 98 -5.51 -18.17 10.63
N THR A 99 -4.96 -18.56 9.47
CA THR A 99 -3.79 -19.42 9.33
C THR A 99 -2.83 -18.83 8.31
N GLY A 100 -1.63 -19.41 8.18
CA GLY A 100 -0.64 -18.93 7.21
C GLY A 100 0.43 -18.03 7.85
N ASN A 101 1.24 -17.39 7.02
CA ASN A 101 2.38 -16.61 7.45
C ASN A 101 1.95 -15.36 8.22
N VAL A 102 0.90 -14.68 7.77
CA VAL A 102 0.39 -13.46 8.41
C VAL A 102 -0.21 -13.77 9.78
N ALA A 103 -1.06 -14.78 9.88
CA ALA A 103 -1.64 -15.18 11.16
C ALA A 103 -0.56 -15.64 12.17
N ASN A 104 0.51 -16.29 11.68
CA ASN A 104 1.65 -16.63 12.53
C ASN A 104 2.40 -15.38 13.00
N LYS A 105 2.66 -14.43 12.11
CA LYS A 105 3.40 -13.19 12.42
C LYS A 105 2.65 -12.27 13.38
N LEU A 106 1.32 -12.22 13.29
CA LEU A 106 0.47 -11.46 14.24
C LEU A 106 0.65 -11.90 15.70
N ARG A 107 1.05 -13.16 15.94
CA ARG A 107 1.30 -13.67 17.30
C ARG A 107 2.48 -13.00 17.99
N ASP A 108 3.47 -12.51 17.24
CA ASP A 108 4.60 -11.72 17.78
C ASP A 108 4.09 -10.46 18.51
N TYR A 109 2.90 -9.98 18.14
CA TYR A 109 2.23 -8.80 18.71
C TYR A 109 1.12 -9.16 19.69
N ASN A 110 0.96 -10.43 20.05
CA ASN A 110 -0.16 -10.94 20.88
C ASN A 110 -1.54 -10.58 20.30
N ILE A 111 -1.68 -10.68 18.98
CA ILE A 111 -2.94 -10.44 18.26
C ILE A 111 -3.38 -11.75 17.59
N ALA A 112 -4.61 -12.17 17.86
CA ALA A 112 -5.22 -13.28 17.14
C ALA A 112 -5.98 -12.78 15.91
N ALA A 113 -6.13 -13.62 14.88
CA ALA A 113 -6.78 -13.22 13.63
C ALA A 113 -8.26 -12.85 13.83
N GLU A 114 -8.91 -13.52 14.79
CA GLU A 114 -10.29 -13.29 15.20
C GLU A 114 -10.54 -11.93 15.86
N ASP A 115 -9.52 -11.34 16.48
CA ASP A 115 -9.58 -10.04 17.16
C ASP A 115 -9.63 -8.86 16.18
N LEU A 116 -9.28 -9.10 14.92
CA LEU A 116 -9.21 -8.08 13.89
C LEU A 116 -10.60 -7.76 13.33
N THR A 117 -10.77 -6.48 13.02
CA THR A 117 -11.97 -5.90 12.44
C THR A 117 -11.61 -5.00 11.28
N LEU A 118 -12.42 -5.04 10.21
CA LEU A 118 -12.31 -4.10 9.11
C LEU A 118 -12.66 -2.70 9.61
N PHE A 119 -11.79 -1.71 9.38
CA PHE A 119 -12.05 -0.33 9.82
C PHE A 119 -11.95 0.71 8.70
N ALA A 120 -11.32 0.38 7.57
CA ALA A 120 -11.22 1.29 6.43
C ALA A 120 -11.06 0.52 5.11
N GLU A 121 -11.50 1.14 4.03
CA GLU A 121 -11.31 0.64 2.67
C GLU A 121 -10.80 1.77 1.77
N LEU A 122 -10.00 1.40 0.76
CA LEU A 122 -9.44 2.33 -0.22
C LEU A 122 -9.24 1.64 -1.56
N THR A 123 -9.76 2.22 -2.62
CA THR A 123 -9.55 1.75 -3.99
C THR A 123 -8.46 2.57 -4.65
N THR A 124 -7.53 1.91 -5.34
CA THR A 124 -6.47 2.57 -6.09
C THR A 124 -6.47 2.07 -7.53
N LYS A 125 -6.37 2.99 -8.48
CA LYS A 125 -5.94 2.72 -9.84
C LYS A 125 -4.44 2.98 -9.90
N ARG A 126 -3.66 1.94 -10.19
CA ARG A 126 -2.19 1.95 -10.12
C ARG A 126 -1.60 1.62 -11.48
N ALA A 127 -0.64 2.43 -11.90
CA ALA A 127 0.36 2.02 -12.88
C ALA A 127 1.68 1.79 -12.14
N GLU A 128 2.33 0.67 -12.41
CA GLU A 128 3.59 0.29 -11.77
C GLU A 128 4.54 -0.27 -12.81
N PHE A 129 5.76 0.25 -12.88
CA PHE A 129 6.73 -0.10 -13.91
C PHE A 129 8.16 0.22 -13.49
N PRO A 130 9.15 -0.57 -13.95
CA PRO A 130 10.55 -0.33 -13.60
C PRO A 130 11.13 0.89 -14.33
N ILE A 131 11.95 1.65 -13.62
CA ILE A 131 12.85 2.68 -14.14
C ILE A 131 14.28 2.38 -13.66
N ASN A 132 15.28 3.18 -14.07
CA ASN A 132 16.68 2.93 -13.68
C ASN A 132 16.91 3.05 -12.17
N GLU A 133 16.11 3.88 -11.51
CA GLU A 133 16.18 4.21 -10.10
C GLU A 133 15.55 3.14 -9.20
N GLY A 134 14.55 2.40 -9.71
CA GLY A 134 13.74 1.47 -8.93
C GLY A 134 12.39 1.16 -9.59
N LEU A 135 11.44 0.67 -8.81
CA LEU A 135 10.08 0.42 -9.26
C LEU A 135 9.22 1.66 -8.99
N LEU A 136 8.73 2.31 -10.05
CA LEU A 136 7.91 3.51 -9.92
C LEU A 136 6.44 3.12 -9.95
N ALA A 137 5.67 3.68 -9.03
CA ALA A 137 4.22 3.56 -9.03
C ALA A 137 3.54 4.92 -9.04
N LEU A 138 2.48 5.01 -9.82
CA LEU A 138 1.62 6.17 -9.93
C LEU A 138 0.20 5.75 -9.55
N ASP A 139 -0.29 6.33 -8.47
CA ASP A 139 -1.52 5.93 -7.82
C ASP A 139 -2.56 7.05 -7.87
N GLU A 140 -3.75 6.71 -8.31
CA GLU A 140 -4.97 7.50 -8.15
C GLU A 140 -5.88 6.75 -7.18
N SER A 141 -6.20 7.35 -6.03
CA SER A 141 -6.87 6.65 -4.92
C SER A 141 -8.18 7.31 -4.49
N TRP A 142 -9.18 6.50 -4.15
CA TRP A 142 -10.50 6.90 -3.66
C TRP A 142 -10.82 6.19 -2.35
N TYR A 143 -11.29 6.95 -1.37
CA TYR A 143 -11.67 6.44 -0.04
C TYR A 143 -12.61 7.43 0.63
N SER A 144 -13.73 6.95 1.18
CA SER A 144 -14.81 7.84 1.65
C SER A 144 -15.17 8.86 0.55
N ASP A 145 -15.33 10.14 0.87
CA ASP A 145 -15.52 11.24 -0.09
C ASP A 145 -14.19 11.87 -0.59
N GLN A 146 -13.05 11.22 -0.34
CA GLN A 146 -11.73 11.74 -0.69
C GLN A 146 -11.19 11.11 -1.98
N HIS A 147 -10.37 11.88 -2.68
CA HIS A 147 -9.70 11.50 -3.92
C HIS A 147 -8.33 12.19 -4.00
N ASP A 148 -7.27 11.42 -4.23
CA ASP A 148 -5.91 11.96 -4.35
C ASP A 148 -5.01 11.17 -5.31
N TYR A 149 -3.82 11.73 -5.52
CA TYR A 149 -2.80 11.24 -6.42
C TYR A 149 -1.46 11.13 -5.68
N GLU A 150 -0.72 10.07 -5.94
CA GLU A 150 0.56 9.79 -5.27
C GLU A 150 1.58 9.20 -6.25
N LEU A 151 2.84 9.57 -6.04
CA LEU A 151 3.99 8.96 -6.68
C LEU A 151 4.77 8.18 -5.63
N GLU A 152 5.06 6.91 -5.89
CA GLU A 152 5.88 6.04 -5.04
C GLU A 152 7.09 5.54 -5.86
N LEU A 153 8.26 5.45 -5.22
CA LEU A 153 9.46 4.82 -5.76
C LEU A 153 9.97 3.79 -4.76
N GLU A 154 9.84 2.51 -5.10
CA GLU A 154 10.43 1.41 -4.34
C GLU A 154 11.88 1.16 -4.81
N VAL A 155 12.78 0.98 -3.86
CA VAL A 155 14.23 0.87 -4.06
C VAL A 155 14.84 -0.24 -3.22
N GLU A 156 16.00 -0.75 -3.63
CA GLU A 156 16.74 -1.74 -2.84
C GLU A 156 17.67 -1.10 -1.79
N ASN A 157 18.12 0.14 -2.04
CA ASN A 157 19.08 0.83 -1.18
C ASN A 157 18.52 2.18 -0.71
N SER A 158 18.24 2.30 0.59
CA SER A 158 17.64 3.51 1.16
C SER A 158 18.44 4.80 0.89
N LYS A 159 19.77 4.77 1.04
CA LYS A 159 20.60 5.98 0.88
C LYS A 159 20.65 6.44 -0.57
N LYS A 160 20.90 5.53 -1.51
CA LYS A 160 20.89 5.84 -2.95
C LYS A 160 19.49 6.23 -3.40
N GLY A 161 18.48 5.47 -2.98
CA GLY A 161 17.09 5.69 -3.35
C GLY A 161 16.54 7.04 -2.91
N LYS A 162 16.97 7.56 -1.75
CA LYS A 162 16.60 8.93 -1.34
C LYS A 162 17.09 9.98 -2.34
N GLN A 163 18.33 9.85 -2.80
CA GLN A 163 18.90 10.75 -3.79
C GLN A 163 18.22 10.59 -5.15
N ASP A 164 17.98 9.34 -5.56
CA ASP A 164 17.29 9.02 -6.81
C ASP A 164 15.86 9.60 -6.82
N PHE A 165 15.14 9.48 -5.70
CA PHE A 165 13.82 10.08 -5.54
C PHE A 165 13.87 11.61 -5.63
N GLN A 166 14.83 12.26 -4.97
CA GLN A 166 15.01 13.72 -5.08
C GLN A 166 15.31 14.16 -6.52
N ASN A 167 16.15 13.40 -7.23
CA ASN A 167 16.45 13.66 -8.64
C ASN A 167 15.21 13.48 -9.52
N LEU A 168 14.38 12.47 -9.24
CA LEU A 168 13.12 12.23 -9.93
C LEU A 168 12.14 13.41 -9.74
N LEU A 169 12.00 13.90 -8.51
CA LEU A 169 11.18 15.09 -8.23
C LEU A 169 11.70 16.31 -9.00
N ALA A 170 13.01 16.54 -9.01
CA ALA A 170 13.61 17.64 -9.75
C ALA A 170 13.41 17.52 -11.27
N LYS A 171 13.57 16.30 -11.83
CA LYS A 171 13.34 16.00 -13.25
C LYS A 171 11.92 16.36 -13.68
N PHE A 172 10.94 16.08 -12.82
CA PHE A 172 9.55 16.43 -13.05
C PHE A 172 9.17 17.79 -12.46
N ASN A 173 10.10 18.61 -11.98
CA ASN A 173 9.79 19.90 -11.34
C ASN A 173 8.66 19.79 -10.29
N LEU A 174 8.68 18.72 -9.48
CA LEU A 174 7.71 18.44 -8.44
C LEU A 174 8.19 19.06 -7.12
N SER A 175 7.27 19.72 -6.43
CA SER A 175 7.50 20.10 -5.03
C SER A 175 7.17 18.91 -4.13
N TYR A 176 8.09 18.53 -3.26
CA TYR A 176 7.85 17.45 -2.31
C TYR A 176 6.70 17.80 -1.37
N LYS A 177 5.69 16.92 -1.32
CA LYS A 177 4.57 16.98 -0.40
C LYS A 177 4.57 15.70 0.43
N PRO A 178 4.83 15.77 1.75
CA PRO A 178 4.77 14.60 2.61
C PRO A 178 3.44 13.87 2.42
N ALA A 179 3.52 12.55 2.28
CA ALA A 179 2.35 11.70 2.10
C ALA A 179 2.24 10.73 3.28
N GLU A 180 1.17 10.86 4.06
CA GLU A 180 0.82 9.85 5.05
C GLU A 180 0.47 8.53 4.33
N ASN A 181 0.73 7.40 5.00
CA ASN A 181 0.37 6.09 4.46
C ASN A 181 -1.13 6.05 4.14
N LYS A 182 -1.50 5.42 3.01
CA LYS A 182 -2.89 5.26 2.54
C LYS A 182 -3.84 4.75 3.64
N ILE A 183 -3.40 3.79 4.47
CA ILE A 183 -4.18 3.29 5.62
C ILE A 183 -4.55 4.39 6.62
N VAL A 184 -3.63 5.33 6.90
CA VAL A 184 -3.84 6.45 7.82
C VAL A 184 -4.83 7.44 7.21
N ARG A 185 -4.64 7.79 5.93
CA ARG A 185 -5.56 8.68 5.19
C ARG A 185 -6.98 8.11 5.14
N ALA A 186 -7.11 6.82 4.81
CA ALA A 186 -8.39 6.13 4.78
C ALA A 186 -9.06 6.07 6.16
N ALA A 187 -8.29 5.82 7.23
CA ALA A 187 -8.81 5.82 8.61
C ALA A 187 -9.34 7.19 9.04
N GLN A 188 -8.63 8.26 8.70
CA GLN A 188 -9.00 9.62 9.08
C GLN A 188 -10.28 10.10 8.36
N ALA A 189 -10.49 9.68 7.11
CA ALA A 189 -11.66 10.07 6.31
C ALA A 189 -12.98 9.39 6.70
N GLN A 190 -12.95 8.45 7.65
CA GLN A 190 -14.14 7.78 8.22
C GLN A 190 -14.72 8.52 9.45
N LYS A 191 -14.04 9.57 9.93
CA LYS A 191 -14.45 10.37 11.09
C LYS A 191 -15.30 11.57 10.67
#